data_AF-A0AB39DNJ7-F1
#
_entry.id   AF-A0AB39DNJ7-F1
#
_cell.length_a   1.000
_cell.length_b   1.000
_cell.length_c   1.000
_cell.angle_alpha   90.00
_cell.angle_beta   90.00
_cell.angle_gamma   90.00
#
_symmetry.space_group_name_H-M   'P 1'
#
loop_
_entity.id
_entity.type
_entity.pdbx_description
1 polymer ?
#
loop_
_entity_poly.entity_id
_entity_poly.type
_entity_poly.pdbx_seq_one_letter_code
_entity_poly.pdbx_strand_id
1 'polypeptide(L)'
;MSYPADRIIQVNARISPAGLGFANFGSITVFAAAADVTGALVKNTRKTYLDIQEVAEDFPDTTETYKAAAAWLGGTPKGREITIWMTDGDDTTIAETLNKARDAYWWYWTAFTAPVLAVPASVKTIAAWCEQNASMMINNQTGAAVMNHTGDRGGCLVKVKQVPQSALQVADSIALRPQRAECRRWIRAGVGG
;
A
#
# COMPACT_ATOMS: atom_id res chain seq x y z
N MET A 1 44.16 17.66 30.55
CA MET A 1 45.36 16.96 30.03
C MET A 1 45.29 16.95 28.52
N SER A 2 46.26 17.54 27.84
CA SER A 2 46.32 17.58 26.37
C SER A 2 47.10 16.37 25.88
N TYR A 3 46.55 15.62 24.91
CA TYR A 3 47.27 14.50 24.31
C TYR A 3 48.33 15.03 23.34
N PRO A 4 49.55 14.46 23.32
CA PRO A 4 50.58 14.86 22.36
C PRO A 4 50.09 14.60 20.93
N ALA A 5 50.24 15.61 20.06
CA ALA A 5 49.70 15.61 18.70
C ALA A 5 50.16 14.39 17.87
N ASP A 6 51.34 13.87 18.16
CA ASP A 6 51.96 12.71 17.49
C ASP A 6 51.25 11.37 17.78
N ARG A 7 50.32 11.34 18.73
CA ARG A 7 49.50 10.15 19.07
C ARG A 7 48.04 10.30 18.64
N ILE A 8 47.71 11.31 17.85
CA ILE A 8 46.37 11.50 17.30
C ILE A 8 46.29 10.76 15.96
N ILE A 9 45.57 9.63 15.93
CA ILE A 9 45.19 9.00 14.68
C ILE A 9 44.02 9.78 14.10
N GLN A 10 44.21 10.43 12.94
CA GLN A 10 43.09 11.00 12.20
C GLN A 10 42.24 9.89 11.61
N VAL A 11 41.10 9.60 12.24
CA VAL A 11 40.04 8.82 11.61
C VAL A 11 39.26 9.74 10.70
N ASN A 12 39.51 9.66 9.40
CA ASN A 12 38.66 10.31 8.40
C ASN A 12 37.34 9.53 8.32
N ALA A 13 36.39 9.88 9.19
CA ALA A 13 35.03 9.40 9.08
C ALA A 13 34.39 10.07 7.86
N ARG A 14 34.17 9.30 6.79
CA ARG A 14 33.26 9.72 5.71
C ARG A 14 31.85 9.72 6.27
N ILE A 15 31.43 10.85 6.83
CA ILE A 15 30.02 11.06 7.20
C ILE A 15 29.28 11.42 5.92
N SER A 16 28.93 10.42 5.12
CA SER A 16 27.83 10.57 4.15
C SER A 16 26.52 10.73 4.93
N PRO A 17 25.48 11.40 4.39
CA PRO A 17 24.20 11.57 5.07
C PRO A 17 23.54 10.22 5.39
N ALA A 18 23.84 9.67 6.57
CA ALA A 18 23.27 8.40 7.04
C ALA A 18 21.94 8.59 7.79
N GLY A 19 21.48 9.84 7.96
CA GLY A 19 20.33 10.16 8.82
C GLY A 19 18.96 10.22 8.13
N LEU A 20 18.90 10.53 6.83
CA LEU A 20 17.65 10.65 6.04
C LEU A 20 17.84 10.28 4.55
N GLY A 21 19.05 9.86 4.14
CA GLY A 21 19.49 9.82 2.74
C GLY A 21 19.16 8.55 1.94
N PHE A 22 18.59 7.52 2.56
CA PHE A 22 18.14 6.31 1.86
C PHE A 22 16.62 6.21 1.70
N ALA A 23 15.83 7.04 2.39
CA ALA A 23 14.39 7.08 2.19
C ALA A 23 14.09 7.76 0.84
N ASN A 24 14.12 6.99 -0.24
CA ASN A 24 13.70 7.46 -1.56
C ASN A 24 12.17 7.55 -1.58
N PHE A 25 11.65 8.76 -1.36
CA PHE A 25 10.22 9.04 -1.50
C PHE A 25 9.72 8.95 -2.95
N GLY A 26 10.63 8.87 -3.93
CA GLY A 26 10.33 8.81 -5.35
C GLY A 26 10.24 7.41 -5.94
N SER A 27 10.48 6.35 -5.15
CA SER A 27 10.44 4.95 -5.62
C SER A 27 9.57 4.06 -4.73
N ILE A 28 8.85 3.13 -5.34
CA ILE A 28 8.10 2.09 -4.64
C ILE A 28 8.45 0.70 -5.17
N THR A 29 8.38 -0.30 -4.30
CA THR A 29 8.39 -1.71 -4.69
C THR A 29 6.97 -2.26 -4.65
N VAL A 30 6.49 -2.75 -5.81
CA VAL A 30 5.22 -3.47 -5.93
C VAL A 30 5.51 -4.96 -6.14
N PHE A 31 4.81 -5.81 -5.38
CA PHE A 31 4.90 -7.26 -5.54
C PHE A 31 3.81 -7.74 -6.50
N ALA A 32 4.22 -8.16 -7.69
CA ALA A 32 3.32 -8.66 -8.72
C ALA A 32 3.05 -10.15 -8.54
N ALA A 33 1.77 -10.52 -8.54
CA ALA A 33 1.38 -11.92 -8.54
C ALA A 33 1.91 -12.61 -9.81
N ALA A 34 2.32 -13.87 -9.69
CA ALA A 34 2.81 -14.64 -10.84
C ALA A 34 1.79 -14.71 -12.00
N ALA A 35 0.50 -14.62 -11.69
CA ALA A 35 -0.58 -14.60 -12.69
C ALA A 35 -0.72 -13.27 -13.46
N ASP A 36 -0.22 -12.16 -12.92
CA ASP A 36 -0.29 -10.84 -13.57
C ASP A 36 0.84 -10.63 -14.60
N VAL A 37 1.91 -11.41 -14.51
CA VAL A 37 3.09 -11.30 -15.36
C VAL A 37 2.79 -11.88 -16.73
N THR A 38 2.94 -11.08 -17.78
CA THR A 38 2.94 -11.60 -19.16
C THR A 38 4.35 -11.90 -19.65
N GLY A 39 4.48 -12.96 -20.46
CA GLY A 39 5.75 -13.30 -21.11
C GLY A 39 6.77 -14.00 -20.22
N ALA A 40 8.05 -13.64 -20.38
CA ALA A 40 9.21 -14.40 -19.93
C ALA A 40 9.92 -13.81 -18.68
N LEU A 41 9.25 -12.92 -17.94
CA LEU A 41 9.86 -12.36 -16.73
C LEU A 41 10.10 -13.47 -15.70
N VAL A 42 11.34 -13.53 -15.21
CA VAL A 42 11.80 -14.61 -14.35
C VAL A 42 11.28 -14.39 -12.93
N LYS A 43 10.71 -15.43 -12.31
CA LYS A 43 10.29 -15.41 -10.91
C LYS A 43 11.47 -15.06 -9.98
N ASN A 44 11.19 -14.46 -8.83
CA ASN A 44 12.20 -14.03 -7.85
C ASN A 44 13.22 -13.04 -8.43
N THR A 45 12.81 -12.25 -9.42
CA THR A 45 13.61 -11.14 -9.95
C THR A 45 12.82 -9.84 -9.89
N ARG A 46 13.46 -8.74 -10.30
CA ARG A 46 12.83 -7.42 -10.35
C ARG A 46 13.12 -6.72 -11.66
N LYS A 47 12.20 -5.86 -12.08
CA LYS A 47 12.43 -4.86 -13.12
C LYS A 47 11.97 -3.50 -12.60
N THR A 48 12.73 -2.46 -12.95
CA THR A 48 12.41 -1.06 -12.61
C THR A 48 11.90 -0.37 -13.86
N TYR A 49 10.82 0.40 -13.70
CA TYR A 49 10.11 1.11 -14.76
C TYR A 49 10.05 2.59 -14.43
N LEU A 50 10.14 3.43 -15.46
CA LEU A 50 10.08 4.90 -15.33
C LEU A 50 8.78 5.48 -15.91
N ASP A 51 8.14 4.73 -16.79
CA ASP A 51 6.87 5.11 -17.41
C ASP A 51 5.86 3.96 -17.41
N ILE A 52 4.60 4.31 -17.70
CA ILE A 52 3.50 3.34 -17.65
C ILE A 52 3.41 2.52 -18.94
N GLN A 53 4.02 3.00 -20.03
CA GLN A 53 4.06 2.32 -21.32
C GLN A 53 4.96 1.09 -21.25
N GLU A 54 6.14 1.19 -20.63
CA GLU A 54 7.04 0.07 -20.35
C GLU A 54 6.36 -0.97 -19.44
N VAL A 55 5.56 -0.52 -18.48
CA VAL A 55 4.78 -1.44 -17.62
C VAL A 55 3.70 -2.14 -18.44
N ALA A 56 3.06 -1.47 -19.40
CA ALA A 56 2.03 -2.05 -20.25
C ALA A 56 2.54 -3.18 -21.17
N GLU A 57 3.84 -3.19 -21.48
CA GLU A 57 4.48 -4.26 -22.27
C GLU A 57 4.55 -5.58 -21.50
N ASP A 58 4.73 -5.52 -20.18
CA ASP A 58 4.91 -6.69 -19.30
C ASP A 58 3.65 -7.04 -18.48
N PHE A 59 2.78 -6.06 -18.24
CA PHE A 59 1.58 -6.18 -17.42
C PHE A 59 0.39 -5.55 -18.13
N PRO A 60 -0.61 -6.33 -18.57
CA PRO A 60 -1.83 -5.81 -19.20
C PRO A 60 -2.57 -4.83 -18.29
N ASP A 61 -3.25 -3.86 -18.88
CA ASP A 61 -3.97 -2.80 -18.17
C ASP A 61 -5.08 -3.31 -17.22
N THR A 62 -5.58 -4.51 -17.48
CA THR A 62 -6.56 -5.21 -16.65
C THR A 62 -6.00 -5.74 -15.33
N THR A 63 -4.68 -5.94 -15.22
CA THR A 63 -4.03 -6.53 -14.04
C THR A 63 -4.00 -5.56 -12.86
N GLU A 64 -4.00 -6.11 -11.64
CA GLU A 64 -3.89 -5.28 -10.42
C GLU A 64 -2.49 -4.66 -10.29
N THR A 65 -1.47 -5.37 -10.79
CA THR A 65 -0.10 -4.84 -10.88
C THR A 65 -0.02 -3.58 -11.75
N TYR A 66 -0.63 -3.58 -12.94
CA TYR A 66 -0.67 -2.40 -13.80
C TYR A 66 -1.40 -1.23 -13.13
N LYS A 67 -2.55 -1.48 -12.50
CA LYS A 67 -3.32 -0.43 -11.80
C LYS A 67 -2.52 0.20 -10.66
N ALA A 68 -1.78 -0.60 -9.89
CA ALA A 68 -0.90 -0.10 -8.85
C ALA A 68 0.24 0.77 -9.43
N ALA A 69 0.83 0.35 -10.54
CA ALA A 69 1.85 1.13 -11.23
C ALA A 69 1.31 2.45 -11.79
N ALA A 70 0.12 2.42 -12.40
CA ALA A 70 -0.56 3.59 -12.92
C ALA A 70 -0.87 4.61 -11.81
N ALA A 71 -1.29 4.15 -10.63
CA ALA A 71 -1.56 5.03 -9.48
C ALA A 71 -0.28 5.73 -8.97
N TRP A 72 0.87 5.04 -8.98
CA TRP A 72 2.14 5.62 -8.54
C TRP A 72 2.74 6.58 -9.58
N LEU A 73 2.85 6.13 -10.84
CA LEU A 73 3.46 6.89 -11.94
C LEU A 73 2.54 8.01 -12.48
N GLY A 74 1.23 7.91 -12.24
CA GLY A 74 0.24 8.95 -12.55
C GLY A 74 -0.13 9.85 -11.36
N GLY A 75 0.41 9.58 -10.18
CA GLY A 75 0.12 10.34 -8.96
C GLY A 75 0.58 11.80 -9.01
N THR A 76 0.05 12.62 -8.12
CA THR A 76 0.54 14.00 -7.89
C THR A 76 0.93 14.14 -6.41
N PRO A 77 2.23 14.29 -6.08
CA PRO A 77 3.38 14.36 -6.98
C PRO A 77 3.69 13.02 -7.67
N LYS A 78 4.19 13.07 -8.91
CA LYS A 78 4.50 11.88 -9.71
C LYS A 78 5.67 11.11 -9.11
N GLY A 79 5.47 9.82 -8.86
CA GLY A 79 6.56 8.89 -8.55
C GLY A 79 7.56 8.85 -9.71
N ARG A 80 8.86 8.86 -9.41
CA ARG A 80 9.92 8.90 -10.43
C ARG A 80 10.14 7.54 -11.07
N GLU A 81 10.01 6.50 -10.28
CA GLU A 81 10.26 5.13 -10.69
C GLU A 81 9.41 4.16 -9.86
N ILE A 82 9.16 2.99 -10.41
CA ILE A 82 8.54 1.87 -9.72
C ILE A 82 9.38 0.63 -9.98
N THR A 83 9.65 -0.13 -8.93
CA THR A 83 10.26 -1.45 -9.05
C THR A 83 9.19 -2.50 -8.83
N ILE A 84 9.06 -3.43 -9.76
CA ILE A 84 8.10 -4.54 -9.65
C ILE A 84 8.90 -5.81 -9.39
N TRP A 85 8.57 -6.49 -8.29
CA TRP A 85 9.11 -7.79 -7.93
C TRP A 85 8.17 -8.90 -8.42
N MET A 86 8.72 -9.86 -9.15
CA MET A 86 7.99 -11.01 -9.68
C MET A 86 7.94 -12.10 -8.61
N THR A 87 6.79 -12.22 -7.94
CA THR A 87 6.59 -13.23 -6.89
C THR A 87 6.61 -14.64 -7.46
N ASP A 88 7.05 -15.59 -6.64
CA ASP A 88 6.94 -17.01 -6.95
C ASP A 88 5.67 -17.58 -6.32
N GLY A 89 4.78 -18.15 -7.15
CA GLY A 89 3.56 -18.79 -6.66
C GLY A 89 3.82 -20.05 -5.84
N ASP A 90 5.03 -20.58 -5.88
CA ASP A 90 5.47 -21.74 -5.10
C ASP A 90 5.94 -21.35 -3.68
N ASP A 91 6.03 -20.05 -3.37
CA ASP A 91 6.34 -19.57 -2.02
C ASP A 91 5.23 -19.95 -1.04
N THR A 92 5.60 -20.58 0.07
CA THR A 92 4.63 -21.05 1.07
C THR A 92 4.12 -19.93 1.95
N THR A 93 4.91 -18.85 2.10
CA THR A 93 4.53 -17.67 2.88
C THR A 93 4.97 -16.37 2.22
N ILE A 94 4.24 -15.28 2.48
CA ILE A 94 4.61 -13.94 2.01
C ILE A 94 5.94 -13.47 2.61
N ALA A 95 6.28 -13.93 3.82
CA ALA A 95 7.55 -13.60 4.44
C ALA A 95 8.73 -14.19 3.65
N GLU A 96 8.59 -15.38 3.06
CA GLU A 96 9.60 -15.95 2.16
C GLU A 96 9.81 -15.07 0.94
N THR A 97 8.74 -14.64 0.28
CA THR A 97 8.81 -13.73 -0.87
C THR A 97 9.48 -12.40 -0.49
N LEU A 98 9.14 -11.82 0.67
CA LEU A 98 9.72 -10.58 1.16
C LEU A 98 11.21 -10.73 1.49
N ASN A 99 11.62 -11.84 2.10
CA ASN A 99 13.02 -12.12 2.41
C ASN A 99 13.85 -12.28 1.13
N LYS A 100 13.35 -13.04 0.15
CA LYS A 100 14.02 -13.19 -1.16
C LYS A 100 14.21 -11.84 -1.86
N ALA A 101 13.19 -10.98 -1.83
CA ALA A 101 13.30 -9.63 -2.36
C ALA A 101 14.34 -8.80 -1.59
N ARG A 102 14.32 -8.89 -0.26
CA ARG A 102 15.23 -8.15 0.64
C ARG A 102 16.69 -8.53 0.46
N ASP A 103 16.96 -9.81 0.22
CA ASP A 103 18.31 -10.30 -0.07
C ASP A 103 18.82 -9.78 -1.41
N ALA A 104 17.93 -9.52 -2.38
CA ALA A 104 18.28 -8.98 -3.69
C ALA A 104 18.49 -7.45 -3.70
N TYR A 105 17.77 -6.69 -2.87
CA TYR A 105 17.96 -5.26 -2.67
C TYR A 105 17.18 -4.70 -1.48
N TRP A 106 17.59 -3.51 -1.06
CA TRP A 106 16.87 -2.70 -0.10
C TRP A 106 15.88 -1.74 -0.78
N TRP A 107 14.70 -1.56 -0.19
CA TRP A 107 13.70 -0.56 -0.59
C TRP A 107 12.96 0.00 0.62
N TYR A 108 12.32 1.16 0.44
CA TYR A 108 11.54 1.81 1.50
C TYR A 108 10.05 1.55 1.39
N TRP A 109 9.40 1.97 0.30
CA TRP A 109 7.95 1.82 0.14
C TRP A 109 7.58 0.45 -0.43
N THR A 110 6.70 -0.28 0.26
CA THR A 110 6.20 -1.61 -0.09
C THR A 110 4.71 -1.52 -0.43
N ALA A 111 4.30 -2.05 -1.58
CA ALA A 111 2.90 -2.23 -1.93
C ALA A 111 2.64 -3.64 -2.48
N PHE A 112 1.44 -4.13 -2.23
CA PHE A 112 0.94 -5.41 -2.71
C PHE A 112 -0.38 -5.20 -3.47
N THR A 113 -0.71 -6.13 -4.35
CA THR A 113 -1.96 -6.11 -5.11
C THR A 113 -3.17 -6.38 -4.21
N ALA A 114 -4.35 -5.93 -4.65
CA ALA A 114 -5.59 -6.03 -3.89
C ALA A 114 -5.93 -7.47 -3.40
N PRO A 115 -5.71 -8.54 -4.19
CA PRO A 115 -5.99 -9.92 -3.73
C PRO A 115 -5.16 -10.33 -2.50
N VAL A 116 -3.89 -9.92 -2.43
CA VAL A 116 -3.03 -10.21 -1.27
C VAL A 116 -3.50 -9.43 -0.05
N LEU A 117 -3.84 -8.15 -0.26
CA LEU A 117 -4.33 -7.28 0.80
C LEU A 117 -5.75 -7.62 1.24
N ALA A 118 -6.54 -8.36 0.46
CA ALA A 118 -7.85 -8.85 0.89
C ALA A 118 -7.77 -9.88 2.02
N VAL A 119 -6.59 -10.47 2.27
CA VAL A 119 -6.36 -11.48 3.32
C VAL A 119 -5.79 -10.81 4.58
N PRO A 120 -6.54 -10.70 5.69
CA PRO A 120 -6.07 -10.00 6.89
C PRO A 120 -4.78 -10.55 7.50
N ALA A 121 -4.59 -11.88 7.46
CA ALA A 121 -3.37 -12.51 7.96
C ALA A 121 -2.13 -12.04 7.18
N SER A 122 -2.26 -11.95 5.85
CA SER A 122 -1.21 -11.44 4.96
C SER A 122 -0.83 -10.01 5.31
N VAL A 123 -1.81 -9.13 5.50
CA VAL A 123 -1.57 -7.72 5.86
C VAL A 123 -0.80 -7.59 7.17
N LYS A 124 -1.17 -8.35 8.20
CA LYS A 124 -0.46 -8.34 9.48
C LYS A 124 0.98 -8.83 9.35
N THR A 125 1.19 -9.91 8.59
CA THR A 125 2.53 -10.45 8.34
C THR A 125 3.40 -9.45 7.59
N ILE A 126 2.88 -8.82 6.53
CA ILE A 126 3.61 -7.81 5.76
C ILE A 126 3.96 -6.60 6.63
N ALA A 127 2.99 -6.09 7.40
CA ALA A 127 3.20 -4.95 8.28
C ALA A 127 4.27 -5.25 9.33
N ALA A 128 4.16 -6.38 10.03
CA ALA A 128 5.15 -6.79 11.03
C ALA A 128 6.55 -6.96 10.42
N TRP A 129 6.64 -7.55 9.23
CA TRP A 129 7.90 -7.69 8.52
C TRP A 129 8.50 -6.32 8.14
N CYS A 130 7.68 -5.39 7.63
CA CYS A 130 8.13 -4.05 7.24
C CYS A 130 8.70 -3.27 8.43
N GLU A 131 8.03 -3.30 9.58
CA GLU A 131 8.49 -2.66 10.83
C GLU A 131 9.84 -3.21 11.30
N GLN A 132 10.06 -4.53 11.18
CA GLN A 132 11.33 -5.17 11.54
C GLN A 132 12.48 -4.85 10.57
N ASN A 133 12.15 -4.48 9.32
CA ASN A 133 13.13 -4.32 8.24
C ASN A 133 13.28 -2.86 7.76
N ALA A 134 12.80 -1.90 8.55
CA ALA A 134 12.87 -0.46 8.27
C ALA A 134 12.28 -0.07 6.90
N SER A 135 11.18 -0.72 6.51
CA SER A 135 10.39 -0.39 5.31
C SER A 135 8.98 0.02 5.70
N MET A 136 8.30 0.75 4.82
CA MET A 136 6.94 1.22 5.02
C MET A 136 5.99 0.45 4.10
N MET A 137 4.93 -0.10 4.68
CA MET A 137 3.84 -0.71 3.92
C MET A 137 2.78 0.34 3.57
N ILE A 138 2.46 0.47 2.28
CA ILE A 138 1.25 1.18 1.84
C ILE A 138 0.10 0.19 1.88
N ASN A 139 -0.82 0.39 2.83
CA ASN A 139 -2.06 -0.36 2.90
C ASN A 139 -3.19 0.46 2.26
N ASN A 140 -3.76 -0.04 1.17
CA ASN A 140 -4.88 0.56 0.45
C ASN A 140 -6.20 -0.20 0.66
N GLN A 141 -6.29 -1.09 1.66
CA GLN A 141 -7.55 -1.75 2.01
C GLN A 141 -8.64 -0.70 2.28
N THR A 142 -9.84 -0.96 1.75
CA THR A 142 -11.03 -0.15 2.01
C THR A 142 -12.17 -1.04 2.52
N GLY A 143 -13.09 -0.48 3.30
CA GLY A 143 -14.32 -1.17 3.73
C GLY A 143 -14.10 -2.27 4.78
N ALA A 144 -14.91 -3.33 4.74
CA ALA A 144 -14.95 -4.39 5.76
C ALA A 144 -13.66 -5.24 5.89
N ALA A 145 -12.73 -5.13 4.93
CA ALA A 145 -11.46 -5.85 4.92
C ALA A 145 -10.37 -5.16 5.77
N VAL A 146 -10.57 -3.90 6.18
CA VAL A 146 -9.61 -3.15 7.01
C VAL A 146 -9.51 -3.79 8.38
N MET A 147 -8.31 -4.24 8.73
CA MET A 147 -8.01 -4.85 10.03
C MET A 147 -6.78 -4.16 10.63
N ASN A 148 -6.91 -3.65 11.86
CA ASN A 148 -5.76 -3.10 12.58
C ASN A 148 -4.83 -4.23 13.06
N HIS A 149 -3.61 -3.87 13.48
CA HIS A 149 -2.64 -4.84 14.00
C HIS A 149 -3.24 -5.72 15.13
N THR A 150 -4.08 -5.13 15.97
CA THR A 150 -4.82 -5.76 17.08
C THR A 150 -5.97 -6.69 16.63
N GLY A 151 -6.35 -6.70 15.35
CA GLY A 151 -7.42 -7.56 14.83
C GLY A 151 -8.83 -6.98 14.89
N ASP A 152 -8.96 -5.72 15.31
CA ASP A 152 -10.23 -5.02 15.27
C ASP A 152 -10.51 -4.42 13.89
N ARG A 153 -11.75 -4.56 13.42
CA ARG A 153 -12.26 -3.84 12.25
C ARG A 153 -12.50 -2.39 12.66
N GLY A 154 -11.56 -1.50 12.34
CA GLY A 154 -11.70 -0.10 12.70
C GLY A 154 -10.71 0.82 12.02
N GLY A 155 -11.21 1.66 11.11
CA GLY A 155 -10.62 2.95 10.78
C GLY A 155 -9.38 2.90 9.90
N CYS A 156 -9.57 3.28 8.64
CA CYS A 156 -8.51 3.64 7.71
C CYS A 156 -7.44 4.53 8.40
N LEU A 157 -6.23 3.99 8.59
CA LEU A 157 -5.05 4.75 8.99
C LEU A 157 -4.56 5.56 7.77
N VAL A 158 -5.37 6.51 7.31
CA VAL A 158 -4.84 7.62 6.55
C VAL A 158 -4.08 8.47 7.55
N LYS A 159 -2.76 8.57 7.40
CA LYS A 159 -1.98 9.61 8.07
C LYS A 159 -2.34 10.96 7.44
N VAL A 160 -3.60 11.39 7.56
CA VAL A 160 -4.01 12.76 7.24
C VAL A 160 -3.35 13.62 8.28
N LYS A 161 -2.54 14.58 7.82
CA LYS A 161 -2.08 15.71 8.61
C LYS A 161 -3.26 16.25 9.41
N GLN A 162 -3.23 16.00 10.71
CA GLN A 162 -4.33 16.15 11.65
C GLN A 162 -4.99 17.53 11.52
N VAL A 163 -6.18 17.59 10.92
CA VAL A 163 -7.08 18.74 11.03
C VAL A 163 -8.07 18.41 12.15
N PRO A 164 -8.19 19.26 13.19
CA PRO A 164 -8.92 18.92 14.41
C PRO A 164 -10.42 18.63 14.17
N GLN A 165 -10.89 17.64 14.92
CA GLN A 165 -12.13 16.87 14.75
C GLN A 165 -13.45 17.61 14.99
N SER A 166 -13.43 18.93 15.23
CA SER A 166 -14.62 19.69 15.59
C SER A 166 -15.51 20.11 14.41
N ALA A 167 -15.12 19.84 13.16
CA ALA A 167 -15.89 20.27 11.98
C ALA A 167 -16.84 19.21 11.39
N LEU A 168 -16.74 17.93 11.78
CA LEU A 168 -17.48 16.84 11.11
C LEU A 168 -18.74 16.35 11.84
N GLN A 169 -19.05 16.83 13.06
CA GLN A 169 -20.24 16.37 13.79
C GLN A 169 -21.56 17.06 13.39
N VAL A 170 -21.55 18.04 12.48
CA VAL A 170 -22.77 18.78 12.07
C VAL A 170 -23.42 18.20 10.81
N ALA A 171 -22.76 17.32 10.05
CA ALA A 171 -23.29 16.85 8.76
C ALA A 171 -24.22 15.61 8.85
N ASP A 172 -24.11 14.78 9.90
CA ASP A 172 -24.80 13.47 9.94
C ASP A 172 -26.13 13.45 10.71
N SER A 173 -26.60 14.58 11.23
CA SER A 173 -27.91 14.65 11.90
C SER A 173 -29.11 14.87 10.96
N ILE A 174 -28.90 15.01 9.65
CA ILE A 174 -29.98 15.23 8.66
C ILE A 174 -30.50 13.92 8.01
N ALA A 175 -29.82 12.78 8.17
CA ALA A 175 -30.15 11.53 7.48
C ALA A 175 -31.10 10.57 8.24
N LEU A 176 -31.60 10.94 9.42
CA LEU A 176 -32.66 10.18 10.13
C LEU A 176 -34.01 10.91 10.02
N ARG A 177 -34.57 10.97 8.79
CA ARG A 177 -36.01 11.19 8.60
C ARG A 177 -36.64 9.85 8.20
N PRO A 178 -37.64 9.33 8.94
CA PRO A 178 -38.33 8.09 8.57
C PRO A 178 -39.05 8.27 7.22
N GLN A 179 -38.83 7.32 6.31
CA GLN A 179 -39.54 7.20 5.04
C GLN A 179 -41.05 7.09 5.28
N ARG A 180 -41.82 7.91 4.57
CA ARG A 180 -43.29 7.83 4.51
C ARG A 180 -43.70 6.45 3.97
N ALA A 181 -44.48 5.72 4.75
CA ALA A 181 -45.22 4.56 4.29
C ALA A 181 -46.36 5.02 3.36
N GLU A 182 -46.16 4.92 2.05
CA GLU A 182 -47.26 4.99 1.09
C GLU A 182 -47.99 3.64 1.09
N CYS A 183 -49.06 3.53 1.88
CA CYS A 183 -50.04 2.46 1.78
C CYS A 183 -51.27 2.95 1.00
N ARG A 184 -51.72 2.09 0.10
CA ARG A 184 -52.57 2.35 -1.06
C ARG A 184 -53.99 2.81 -0.70
N ARG A 185 -54.45 3.80 -1.45
CA ARG A 185 -55.86 4.18 -1.65
C ARG A 185 -56.61 3.02 -2.32
N TRP A 186 -57.44 2.30 -1.57
CA TRP A 186 -58.50 1.46 -2.13
C TRP A 186 -59.79 2.27 -2.22
N ILE A 187 -60.31 2.38 -3.44
CA ILE A 187 -61.59 2.96 -3.80
C ILE A 187 -62.69 1.96 -3.39
N ARG A 188 -63.69 2.41 -2.62
CA ARG A 188 -64.98 1.72 -2.48
C ARG A 188 -66.01 2.50 -3.30
N ALA A 189 -66.34 1.97 -4.49
CA ALA A 189 -67.59 2.27 -5.17
C ALA A 189 -68.68 1.34 -4.57
N GLY A 190 -69.87 1.89 -4.30
CA GLY A 190 -70.91 1.26 -3.48
C GLY A 190 -71.95 0.41 -4.23
N VAL A 191 -73.04 0.13 -3.49
CA VAL A 191 -74.43 -0.24 -3.86
C VAL A 191 -74.92 -1.56 -3.24
N GLY A 192 -76.04 -1.46 -2.50
CA GLY A 192 -77.13 -2.45 -2.53
C GLY A 192 -77.44 -3.19 -1.23
N GLY A 193 -78.66 -3.01 -0.70
CA GLY A 193 -79.31 -3.90 0.28
C GLY A 193 -79.88 -3.18 1.49
#